data_AF-A0A9E5TQP2-F1
#
_entry.id   AF-A0A9E5TQP2-F1
#
_cell.length_a   1.000
_cell.length_b   1.000
_cell.length_c   1.000
_cell.angle_alpha   90.00
_cell.angle_beta   90.00
_cell.angle_gamma   90.00
#
_symmetry.space_group_name_H-M   'P 1'
#
loop_
_entity.id
_entity.type
_entity.pdbx_description
1 polymer ?
#
loop_
_entity_poly.entity_id
_entity_poly.type
_entity_poly.pdbx_seq_one_letter_code
_entity_poly.pdbx_strand_id
1 'polypeptide(L)'
;MPNSFVFDPNRCTGCGACRLACSIENQLEPERSWRRIDTFNRTRHPGVPLYHLSLACNHCAEPACMFACPALAYTRDDENGAVLLDDDKCTGCRYCAWACPYDAPVFEPPRGVMTKCTFCHHRLREGLKPACASLCPTGALDFADIAETELENSIPGFPATDLGPRVRIEPLDESRRLPVMTAPDVAEPYMAAAEAPTTGVTLRSEWTLMLFTVLGAALVATVAATLASAFSIRPIVFTDAAVVTMALGSFHLGKVSRAYRAILNVRGSWMSREVVAMSSFFVLAAVYLWLGPGNPALGAAAALVGFLGLLSADQVYGVLKASRPAYKHSAGVLWTGLFLTAVFAGSWFAALFGFGKLALYVQRKTEFSDTGRPVRPWTSLARVAFGFAIPVALWLADPAGTRALLVASVMLGELIDRAEYYAELESESPRRQMGIALEELVRAYPTADRRLAASVGD
;
A
#
# COMPACT_ATOMS: atom_id res chain seq x y z
N MET A 1 8.99 0.80 -32.41
CA MET A 1 9.36 0.14 -31.14
C MET A 1 8.61 0.91 -30.04
N PRO A 2 8.74 0.65 -28.72
CA PRO A 2 7.88 1.30 -27.76
C PRO A 2 8.33 2.73 -27.42
N ASN A 3 7.46 3.69 -27.73
CA ASN A 3 7.50 5.07 -27.22
C ASN A 3 7.87 5.11 -25.72
N SER A 4 8.87 5.92 -25.36
CA SER A 4 9.42 6.02 -24.01
C SER A 4 9.79 7.48 -23.67
N PHE A 5 9.67 7.84 -22.39
CA PHE A 5 10.26 9.09 -21.91
C PHE A 5 11.79 8.97 -21.81
N VAL A 6 12.52 10.03 -22.14
CA VAL A 6 13.95 10.17 -21.83
C VAL A 6 14.08 11.29 -20.81
N PHE A 7 14.71 11.03 -19.68
CA PHE A 7 14.89 12.02 -18.64
C PHE A 7 16.35 12.13 -18.23
N ASP A 8 16.91 13.33 -18.36
CA ASP A 8 18.26 13.67 -17.92
C ASP A 8 18.20 14.54 -16.64
N PRO A 9 18.44 13.95 -15.46
CA PRO A 9 18.45 14.70 -14.21
C PRO A 9 19.57 15.76 -14.17
N ASN A 10 20.65 15.61 -14.94
CA ASN A 10 21.78 16.55 -14.97
C ASN A 10 21.45 17.87 -15.69
N ARG A 11 20.36 17.89 -16.46
CA ARG A 11 19.84 19.08 -17.16
C ARG A 11 18.59 19.65 -16.50
N CYS A 12 18.02 18.94 -15.52
CA CYS A 12 16.75 19.31 -14.90
C CYS A 12 16.95 20.39 -13.84
N THR A 13 16.33 21.55 -14.01
CA THR A 13 16.38 22.67 -13.05
C THR A 13 15.18 22.72 -12.10
N GLY A 14 14.27 21.75 -12.19
CA GLY A 14 13.06 21.73 -11.36
C GLY A 14 12.05 22.85 -11.65
N CYS A 15 12.11 23.50 -12.82
CA CYS A 15 11.35 24.73 -13.14
C CYS A 15 9.82 24.58 -13.18
N GLY A 16 9.27 23.36 -13.22
CA GLY A 16 7.82 23.13 -13.23
C GLY A 16 7.14 23.22 -14.60
N ALA A 17 7.84 23.59 -15.67
CA ALA A 17 7.25 23.73 -17.02
C ALA A 17 6.55 22.45 -17.48
N CYS A 18 7.14 21.28 -17.23
CA CYS A 18 6.56 19.99 -17.60
C CYS A 18 5.24 19.68 -16.86
N ARG A 19 5.07 20.18 -15.62
CA ARG A 19 3.81 20.06 -14.86
C ARG A 19 2.75 20.99 -15.44
N LEU A 20 3.12 22.24 -15.70
CA LEU A 20 2.22 23.22 -16.29
C LEU A 20 1.70 22.78 -17.66
N ALA A 21 2.60 22.28 -18.53
CA ALA A 21 2.21 21.70 -19.82
C ALA A 21 1.22 20.56 -19.67
N CYS A 22 1.46 19.65 -18.72
CA CYS A 22 0.56 18.53 -18.44
C CYS A 22 -0.83 19.03 -18.01
N SER A 23 -0.89 20.02 -17.12
CA SER A 23 -2.15 20.60 -16.64
C SER A 23 -2.91 21.33 -17.74
N ILE A 24 -2.24 22.15 -18.56
CA ILE A 24 -2.89 22.87 -19.67
C ILE A 24 -3.44 21.88 -20.70
N GLU A 25 -2.62 20.92 -21.14
CA GLU A 25 -3.00 19.96 -22.17
C GLU A 25 -4.19 19.09 -21.75
N ASN A 26 -4.24 18.68 -20.48
CA ASN A 26 -5.24 17.76 -19.97
C ASN A 26 -6.31 18.44 -19.11
N GLN A 27 -6.35 19.78 -19.10
CA GLN A 27 -7.29 20.61 -18.33
C GLN A 27 -7.36 20.22 -16.84
N LEU A 28 -6.21 19.97 -16.24
CA LEU A 28 -6.09 19.60 -14.82
C LEU A 28 -5.89 20.85 -13.96
N GLU A 29 -6.44 20.83 -12.75
CA GLU A 29 -6.02 21.76 -11.69
C GLU A 29 -4.48 21.68 -11.52
N PRO A 30 -3.75 22.82 -11.44
CA PRO A 30 -2.29 22.83 -11.31
C PRO A 30 -1.75 21.96 -10.15
N GLU A 31 -2.50 21.93 -9.04
CA GLU A 31 -2.20 21.13 -7.85
C GLU A 31 -2.34 19.61 -8.09
N ARG A 32 -3.08 19.21 -9.13
CA ARG A 32 -3.39 17.82 -9.49
C ARG A 32 -2.71 17.35 -10.78
N SER A 33 -1.71 18.08 -11.26
CA SER A 33 -0.89 17.64 -12.41
C SER A 33 -0.44 16.19 -12.26
N TRP A 34 -0.67 15.37 -13.28
CA TRP A 34 -0.24 13.97 -13.30
C TRP A 34 1.28 13.80 -13.36
N ARG A 35 2.00 14.79 -13.91
CA ARG A 35 3.45 14.86 -13.82
C ARG A 35 3.85 15.63 -12.56
N ARG A 36 4.86 15.14 -11.85
CA ARG A 36 5.39 15.72 -10.61
C ARG A 36 6.88 16.00 -10.76
N ILE A 37 7.39 16.83 -9.85
CA ILE A 37 8.82 17.06 -9.68
C ILE A 37 9.12 16.78 -8.22
N ASP A 38 9.96 15.79 -7.97
CA ASP A 38 10.44 15.42 -6.66
C ASP A 38 11.93 15.79 -6.56
N THR A 39 12.33 16.43 -5.46
CA THR A 39 13.68 16.99 -5.31
C THR A 39 14.47 16.16 -4.31
N PHE A 40 15.62 15.63 -4.75
CA PHE A 40 16.58 14.96 -3.88
C PHE A 40 17.39 16.01 -3.12
N ASN A 41 17.75 15.74 -1.87
CA ASN A 41 18.47 16.70 -1.03
C ASN A 41 17.78 18.08 -0.95
N ARG A 42 16.46 18.09 -0.74
CA ARG A 42 15.66 19.33 -0.64
C ARG A 42 16.15 20.26 0.49
N THR A 43 16.72 19.70 1.54
CA THR A 43 17.34 20.39 2.68
C THR A 43 18.73 20.97 2.37
N ARG A 44 19.31 20.64 1.19
CA ARG A 44 20.59 21.17 0.71
C ARG A 44 21.76 20.84 1.64
N HIS A 45 21.82 19.61 2.14
CA HIS A 45 22.98 19.13 2.88
C HIS A 45 24.26 19.33 2.04
N PRO A 46 25.30 19.98 2.60
CA PRO A 46 26.56 20.20 1.90
C PRO A 46 27.16 18.88 1.41
N GLY A 47 27.70 18.90 0.19
CA GLY A 47 28.40 17.74 -0.37
C GLY A 47 27.53 16.57 -0.82
N VAL A 48 26.22 16.63 -0.58
CA VAL A 48 25.23 15.71 -1.14
C VAL A 48 24.67 16.31 -2.43
N PRO A 49 24.51 15.54 -3.53
CA PRO A 49 24.00 16.08 -4.79
C PRO A 49 22.58 16.64 -4.62
N LEU A 50 22.26 17.70 -5.38
CA LEU A 50 20.92 18.25 -5.53
C LEU A 50 20.46 17.97 -6.95
N TYR A 51 19.39 17.21 -7.11
CA TYR A 51 18.78 16.98 -8.42
C TYR A 51 17.26 16.88 -8.29
N HIS A 52 16.59 17.01 -9.42
CA HIS A 52 15.14 16.97 -9.53
C HIS A 52 14.74 15.80 -10.42
N LEU A 53 13.82 14.96 -9.96
CA LEU A 53 13.20 13.89 -10.74
C LEU A 53 11.84 14.34 -11.26
N SER A 54 11.68 14.39 -12.58
CA SER A 54 10.37 14.61 -13.18
C SER A 54 9.67 13.28 -13.45
N LEU A 55 8.73 12.91 -12.58
CA LEU A 55 8.05 11.62 -12.61
C LEU A 55 6.60 11.74 -13.09
N ALA A 56 6.13 10.72 -13.80
CA ALA A 56 4.74 10.55 -14.23
C ALA A 56 4.42 9.04 -14.30
N CYS A 57 3.28 8.66 -14.91
CA CYS A 57 3.07 7.25 -15.26
C CYS A 57 4.11 6.82 -16.30
N ASN A 58 4.80 5.71 -16.03
CA ASN A 58 5.83 5.15 -16.92
C ASN A 58 5.23 4.22 -17.98
N HIS A 59 3.92 4.02 -18.03
CA HIS A 59 3.25 3.19 -19.04
C HIS A 59 3.93 1.83 -19.26
N CYS A 60 4.19 1.13 -18.15
CA CYS A 60 5.04 -0.05 -18.11
C CYS A 60 4.57 -1.15 -19.09
N ALA A 61 5.51 -1.94 -19.60
CA ALA A 61 5.23 -3.08 -20.48
C ALA A 61 4.32 -4.11 -19.79
N GLU A 62 4.54 -4.33 -18.49
CA GLU A 62 3.72 -5.15 -17.60
C GLU A 62 3.09 -4.27 -16.50
N PRO A 63 1.96 -3.59 -16.76
CA PRO A 63 1.41 -2.62 -15.83
C PRO A 63 0.77 -3.32 -14.61
N ALA A 64 1.42 -3.24 -13.45
CA ALA A 64 0.87 -3.75 -12.18
C ALA A 64 -0.55 -3.22 -11.88
N CYS A 65 -0.82 -1.96 -12.21
CA CYS A 65 -2.14 -1.33 -12.05
C CYS A 65 -3.25 -2.02 -12.87
N MET A 66 -2.92 -2.55 -14.06
CA MET A 66 -3.88 -3.25 -14.92
C MET A 66 -4.24 -4.62 -14.33
N PHE A 67 -3.24 -5.37 -13.86
CA PHE A 67 -3.46 -6.67 -13.19
C PHE A 67 -4.22 -6.51 -11.86
N ALA A 68 -3.89 -5.49 -11.07
CA ALA A 68 -4.54 -5.24 -9.79
C ALA A 68 -6.00 -4.79 -9.92
N CYS A 69 -6.36 -4.10 -11.01
CA CYS A 69 -7.70 -3.49 -11.15
C CYS A 69 -8.82 -4.55 -11.16
N PRO A 70 -9.72 -4.55 -10.16
CA PRO A 70 -10.79 -5.55 -10.10
C PRO A 70 -11.87 -5.30 -11.15
N ALA A 71 -12.01 -4.05 -11.61
CA ALA A 71 -13.05 -3.59 -12.53
C ALA A 71 -12.67 -3.68 -14.02
N LEU A 72 -11.47 -4.17 -14.33
CA LEU A 72 -10.91 -4.20 -15.68
C LEU A 72 -11.04 -2.82 -16.38
N ALA A 73 -10.69 -1.76 -15.64
CA ALA A 73 -10.80 -0.38 -16.11
C ALA A 73 -9.57 0.09 -16.89
N TYR A 74 -8.48 -0.69 -16.91
CA TYR A 74 -7.29 -0.37 -17.67
C TYR A 74 -7.27 -1.08 -19.02
N THR A 75 -6.76 -0.39 -20.02
CA THR A 75 -6.41 -0.93 -21.33
C THR A 75 -4.99 -0.52 -21.68
N ARG A 76 -4.36 -1.29 -22.57
CA ARG A 76 -3.09 -0.93 -23.18
C ARG A 76 -3.34 -0.74 -24.67
N ASP A 77 -2.90 0.39 -25.20
CA ASP A 77 -2.92 0.69 -26.62
C ASP A 77 -1.75 -0.05 -27.29
N ASP A 78 -2.02 -0.83 -28.32
CA ASP A 78 -0.99 -1.64 -28.97
C ASP A 78 -0.08 -0.81 -29.88
N GLU A 79 -0.54 0.35 -30.37
CA GLU A 79 0.21 1.19 -31.30
C GLU A 79 1.29 2.01 -30.59
N ASN A 80 0.91 2.79 -29.56
CA ASN A 80 1.83 3.65 -28.82
C ASN A 80 2.19 3.10 -27.42
N GLY A 81 1.55 2.03 -26.97
CA GLY A 81 1.78 1.43 -25.66
C GLY A 81 1.28 2.26 -24.48
N ALA A 82 0.44 3.27 -24.73
CA ALA A 82 -0.22 3.97 -23.65
C ALA A 82 -1.07 3.00 -22.84
N VAL A 83 -0.97 3.13 -21.53
CA VAL A 83 -1.81 2.42 -20.56
C VAL A 83 -2.88 3.41 -20.17
N LEU A 84 -4.14 3.14 -20.49
CA LEU A 84 -5.23 4.10 -20.36
C LEU A 84 -6.22 3.61 -19.31
N LEU A 85 -6.75 4.54 -18.52
CA LEU A 85 -7.81 4.27 -17.55
C LEU A 85 -9.14 4.73 -18.15
N ASP A 86 -10.13 3.84 -18.14
CA ASP A 86 -11.51 4.12 -18.49
C ASP A 86 -12.27 4.56 -17.23
N ASP A 87 -12.58 5.85 -17.18
CA ASP A 87 -13.24 6.49 -16.04
C ASP A 87 -14.68 5.99 -15.84
N ASP A 88 -15.34 5.48 -16.88
CA ASP A 88 -16.69 4.94 -16.79
C ASP A 88 -16.72 3.55 -16.14
N LYS A 89 -15.65 2.78 -16.33
CA LYS A 89 -15.46 1.49 -15.67
C LYS A 89 -14.88 1.60 -14.27
N CYS A 90 -14.19 2.70 -13.97
CA CYS A 90 -13.51 2.88 -12.69
C CYS A 90 -14.50 2.96 -11.52
N THR A 91 -14.20 2.20 -10.45
CA THR A 91 -14.97 2.18 -9.19
C THR A 91 -14.40 3.14 -8.14
N GLY A 92 -13.20 3.68 -8.37
CA GLY A 92 -12.50 4.50 -7.38
C GLY A 92 -11.99 3.71 -6.17
N CYS A 93 -11.72 2.41 -6.30
CA CYS A 93 -11.23 1.54 -5.20
C CYS A 93 -9.79 1.82 -4.73
N ARG A 94 -9.04 2.68 -5.42
CA ARG A 94 -7.64 3.06 -5.12
C ARG A 94 -6.59 1.95 -5.15
N TYR A 95 -6.99 0.71 -5.41
CA TYR A 95 -6.07 -0.43 -5.41
C TYR A 95 -4.92 -0.29 -6.43
N CYS A 96 -5.16 0.36 -7.56
CA CYS A 96 -4.11 0.67 -8.54
C CYS A 96 -3.04 1.63 -8.04
N ALA A 97 -3.37 2.54 -7.10
CA ALA A 97 -2.38 3.40 -6.45
C ALA A 97 -1.48 2.58 -5.52
N TRP A 98 -2.04 1.55 -4.87
CA TRP A 98 -1.28 0.63 -4.02
C TRP A 98 -0.34 -0.25 -4.84
N ALA A 99 -0.74 -0.60 -6.06
CA ALA A 99 0.02 -1.44 -6.98
C ALA A 99 1.12 -0.71 -7.76
N CYS A 100 1.06 0.61 -7.86
CA CYS A 100 1.99 1.36 -8.69
C CYS A 100 3.21 1.78 -7.85
N PRO A 101 4.42 1.25 -8.13
CA PRO A 101 5.62 1.63 -7.38
C PRO A 101 6.03 3.10 -7.63
N TYR A 102 5.49 3.73 -8.66
CA TYR A 102 5.82 5.09 -9.09
C TYR A 102 4.82 6.14 -8.59
N ASP A 103 3.85 5.77 -7.74
CA ASP A 103 2.77 6.64 -7.27
C ASP A 103 2.01 7.34 -8.41
N ALA A 104 1.85 6.70 -9.58
CA ALA A 104 1.32 7.37 -10.75
C ALA A 104 -0.22 7.55 -10.73
N PRO A 105 -1.04 6.58 -10.30
CA PRO A 105 -2.48 6.75 -10.15
C PRO A 105 -2.84 7.63 -8.95
N VAL A 106 -3.67 8.64 -9.18
CA VAL A 106 -4.13 9.59 -8.16
C VAL A 106 -5.65 9.56 -8.11
N PHE A 107 -6.23 9.52 -6.91
CA PHE A 107 -7.67 9.60 -6.74
C PHE A 107 -8.15 11.03 -6.95
N GLU A 108 -9.24 11.21 -7.69
CA GLU A 108 -9.88 12.50 -7.91
C GLU A 108 -11.22 12.55 -7.15
N PRO A 109 -11.26 13.17 -5.96
CA PRO A 109 -12.44 13.13 -5.09
C PRO A 109 -13.72 13.68 -5.74
N PRO A 110 -13.72 14.80 -6.48
CA PRO A 110 -14.93 15.33 -7.12
C PRO A 110 -15.57 14.33 -8.09
N ARG A 111 -14.76 13.62 -8.86
CA ARG A 111 -15.25 12.63 -9.84
C ARG A 111 -15.43 11.25 -9.24
N GLY A 112 -14.80 10.93 -8.11
CA GLY A 112 -14.88 9.61 -7.45
C GLY A 112 -14.16 8.51 -8.22
N VAL A 113 -13.20 8.85 -9.06
CA VAL A 113 -12.44 7.92 -9.90
C VAL A 113 -10.93 8.12 -9.72
N MET A 114 -10.15 7.14 -10.15
CA MET A 114 -8.70 7.30 -10.26
C MET A 114 -8.38 8.07 -11.55
N THR A 115 -7.23 8.72 -11.61
CA THR A 115 -6.68 9.39 -12.80
C THR A 115 -5.18 9.21 -12.85
N LYS A 116 -4.59 9.41 -14.02
CA LYS A 116 -3.13 9.36 -14.22
C LYS A 116 -2.78 9.90 -15.60
N CYS A 117 -1.47 10.08 -15.82
CA CYS A 117 -0.92 10.36 -17.14
C CYS A 117 -1.45 9.37 -18.20
N THR A 118 -1.85 9.92 -19.34
CA THR A 118 -2.40 9.23 -20.53
C THR A 118 -1.35 9.02 -21.62
N PHE A 119 -0.08 9.27 -21.32
CA PHE A 119 1.01 9.34 -22.30
C PHE A 119 0.83 10.42 -23.36
N CYS A 120 -0.10 11.36 -23.14
CA CYS A 120 -0.63 12.22 -24.20
C CYS A 120 -1.04 11.40 -25.44
N HIS A 121 -1.71 10.27 -25.23
CA HIS A 121 -2.14 9.35 -26.28
C HIS A 121 -2.81 10.05 -27.46
N HIS A 122 -3.62 11.09 -27.21
CA HIS A 122 -4.25 11.89 -28.26
C HIS A 122 -3.22 12.62 -29.15
N ARG A 123 -2.15 13.19 -28.57
CA ARG A 123 -1.05 13.83 -29.31
C ARG A 123 -0.22 12.80 -30.08
N LEU A 124 0.05 11.65 -29.47
CA LEU A 124 0.85 10.59 -30.10
C LEU A 124 0.20 10.08 -31.38
N ARG A 125 -1.15 10.00 -31.41
CA ARG A 125 -1.91 9.61 -32.61
C ARG A 125 -1.80 10.63 -33.76
N GLU A 126 -1.42 11.85 -33.46
CA GLU A 126 -1.15 12.92 -34.45
C GLU A 126 0.35 13.02 -34.79
N GLY A 127 1.18 12.10 -34.30
CA GLY A 127 2.64 12.15 -34.49
C GLY A 127 3.34 13.23 -33.64
N LEU A 128 2.65 13.80 -32.66
CA LEU A 128 3.18 14.85 -31.79
C LEU A 128 3.74 14.27 -30.49
N LYS A 129 4.87 14.82 -30.01
CA LYS A 129 5.42 14.48 -28.69
C LYS A 129 4.46 14.87 -27.56
N PRO A 130 4.51 14.20 -26.39
CA PRO A 130 3.75 14.62 -25.21
C PRO A 130 4.05 16.06 -24.80
N ALA A 131 3.03 16.79 -24.36
CA ALA A 131 3.15 18.23 -24.06
C ALA A 131 4.28 18.56 -23.07
N CYS A 132 4.50 17.69 -22.06
CA CYS A 132 5.56 17.88 -21.07
C CYS A 132 6.97 17.78 -21.65
N ALA A 133 7.19 16.92 -22.65
CA ALA A 133 8.47 16.78 -23.34
C ALA A 133 8.66 17.93 -24.33
N SER A 134 7.61 18.32 -25.06
CA SER A 134 7.65 19.45 -25.99
C SER A 134 8.00 20.79 -25.33
N LEU A 135 7.60 21.00 -24.07
CA LEU A 135 7.85 22.28 -23.37
C LEU A 135 9.18 22.33 -22.60
N CYS A 136 9.91 21.22 -22.44
CA CYS A 136 11.06 21.19 -21.55
C CYS A 136 12.15 22.20 -21.98
N PRO A 137 12.39 23.31 -21.24
CA PRO A 137 13.23 24.40 -21.74
C PRO A 137 14.72 24.03 -21.75
N THR A 138 15.14 23.10 -20.90
CA THR A 138 16.53 22.65 -20.79
C THR A 138 16.82 21.41 -21.61
N GLY A 139 15.81 20.80 -22.25
CA GLY A 139 15.92 19.50 -22.91
C GLY A 139 16.21 18.34 -21.95
N ALA A 140 15.90 18.50 -20.66
CA ALA A 140 16.04 17.46 -19.64
C ALA A 140 14.97 16.37 -19.75
N LEU A 141 13.84 16.64 -20.38
CA LEU A 141 12.76 15.68 -20.60
C LEU A 141 12.45 15.65 -22.08
N ASP A 142 12.60 14.48 -22.69
CA ASP A 142 12.26 14.22 -24.07
C ASP A 142 11.40 12.95 -24.21
N PHE A 143 11.03 12.65 -25.45
CA PHE A 143 10.24 11.51 -25.84
C PHE A 143 10.79 10.89 -27.12
N ALA A 144 11.16 9.62 -27.04
CA ALA A 144 11.82 8.92 -28.13
C ALA A 144 11.34 7.46 -28.22
N ASP A 145 11.60 6.85 -29.36
CA ASP A 145 11.48 5.41 -29.51
C ASP A 145 12.78 4.76 -29.00
N ILE A 146 12.67 3.96 -27.93
CA ILE A 146 13.83 3.38 -27.23
C ILE A 146 13.59 1.87 -27.10
N ALA A 147 14.61 1.07 -27.39
CA ALA A 147 14.55 -0.37 -27.15
C ALA A 147 14.57 -0.67 -25.65
N GLU A 148 13.82 -1.67 -25.19
CA GLU A 148 13.75 -2.03 -23.76
C GLU A 148 15.13 -2.35 -23.15
N THR A 149 16.08 -2.85 -23.95
CA THR A 149 17.46 -3.14 -23.55
C THR A 149 18.28 -1.91 -23.20
N GLU A 150 17.84 -0.71 -23.57
CA GLU A 150 18.53 0.57 -23.33
C GLU A 150 17.93 1.33 -22.13
N LEU A 151 16.97 0.74 -21.42
CA LEU A 151 16.34 1.35 -20.26
C LEU A 151 17.20 1.11 -19.00
N GLU A 152 18.12 2.04 -18.72
CA GLU A 152 18.83 2.09 -17.45
C GLU A 152 18.14 3.11 -16.53
N ASN A 153 17.77 2.67 -15.33
CA ASN A 153 16.98 3.47 -14.38
C ASN A 153 17.47 3.23 -12.95
N SER A 154 18.71 3.63 -12.67
CA SER A 154 19.31 3.51 -11.34
C SER A 154 19.57 4.90 -10.76
N ILE A 155 18.57 5.45 -10.09
CA ILE A 155 18.68 6.71 -9.35
C ILE A 155 17.82 6.64 -8.08
N PRO A 156 18.27 7.19 -6.93
CA PRO A 156 17.42 7.25 -5.75
C PRO A 156 16.11 7.97 -6.05
N GLY A 157 14.99 7.33 -5.71
CA GLY A 157 13.66 7.82 -6.05
C GLY A 157 13.04 7.22 -7.30
N PHE A 158 13.72 6.29 -7.96
CA PHE A 158 13.12 5.48 -9.00
C PHE A 158 13.24 3.98 -8.64
N PRO A 159 12.14 3.35 -8.17
CA PRO A 159 12.16 1.94 -7.80
C PRO A 159 12.53 1.05 -9.00
N ALA A 160 13.55 0.19 -8.82
CA ALA A 160 13.88 -0.86 -9.76
C ALA A 160 12.79 -1.96 -9.70
N THR A 161 12.20 -2.30 -10.85
CA THR A 161 11.14 -3.30 -10.93
C THR A 161 11.17 -4.03 -12.26
N ASP A 162 10.65 -5.24 -12.31
CA ASP A 162 10.52 -6.04 -13.52
C ASP A 162 9.30 -5.65 -14.39
N LEU A 163 8.62 -4.54 -14.07
CA LEU A 163 7.42 -4.11 -14.79
C LEU A 163 7.70 -3.55 -16.20
N GLY A 164 8.97 -3.33 -16.55
CA GLY A 164 9.39 -2.68 -17.80
C GLY A 164 8.87 -1.24 -17.91
N PRO A 165 9.24 -0.32 -17.00
CA PRO A 165 8.83 1.08 -17.08
C PRO A 165 9.37 1.77 -18.34
N ARG A 166 8.52 2.44 -19.12
CA ARG A 166 8.91 3.14 -20.37
C ARG A 166 9.43 4.54 -20.12
N VAL A 167 10.51 4.58 -19.37
CA VAL A 167 11.31 5.78 -19.15
C VAL A 167 12.77 5.35 -19.09
N ARG A 168 13.66 6.10 -19.74
CA ARG A 168 15.10 6.02 -19.54
C ARG A 168 15.53 7.20 -18.69
N ILE A 169 16.27 6.96 -17.62
CA ILE A 169 16.84 8.01 -16.78
C ILE A 169 18.34 8.01 -16.96
N GLU A 170 18.90 9.11 -17.48
CA GLU A 170 20.34 9.24 -17.61
C GLU A 170 20.99 9.23 -16.21
N PRO A 171 22.13 8.54 -16.02
CA PRO A 171 22.82 8.50 -14.74
C PRO A 171 23.31 9.88 -14.33
N LEU A 172 23.45 10.12 -13.03
CA LEU A 172 24.04 11.36 -12.53
C LEU A 172 25.52 11.44 -12.93
N ASP A 173 25.93 12.59 -13.43
CA ASP A 173 27.30 12.86 -13.82
C ASP A 173 28.18 13.03 -12.58
N GLU A 174 28.91 11.97 -12.21
CA GLU A 174 29.83 11.99 -11.06
C GLU A 174 31.02 12.95 -11.24
N SER A 175 31.32 13.39 -12.46
CA SER A 175 32.40 14.35 -12.71
C SER A 175 32.01 15.79 -12.33
N ARG A 176 30.70 16.05 -12.20
CA ARG A 176 30.11 17.33 -11.77
C ARG A 176 29.84 17.38 -10.27
N ARG A 177 30.59 16.63 -9.45
CA ARG A 177 30.56 16.79 -7.99
C ARG A 177 30.79 18.27 -7.67
N LEU A 178 29.85 18.86 -6.94
CA LEU A 178 29.95 20.25 -6.49
C LEU A 178 31.31 20.44 -5.81
N PRO A 179 31.98 21.60 -5.99
CA PRO A 179 33.19 21.89 -5.25
C PRO A 179 32.92 21.70 -3.75
N VAL A 180 33.88 21.09 -3.05
CA VAL A 180 33.83 20.94 -1.59
C VAL A 180 33.65 22.34 -1.02
N MET A 181 32.51 22.58 -0.36
CA MET A 181 32.26 23.84 0.33
C MET A 181 33.25 23.94 1.49
N THR A 182 34.21 24.85 1.40
CA THR A 182 35.21 25.15 2.44
C THR A 182 34.71 26.20 3.44
N ALA A 183 33.45 26.62 3.31
CA ALA A 183 32.83 27.54 4.27
C ALA A 183 32.76 26.86 5.65
N PRO A 184 33.19 27.53 6.73
CA PRO A 184 33.10 26.98 8.09
C PRO A 184 31.63 26.68 8.43
N ASP A 185 31.43 25.56 9.12
CA ASP A 185 30.12 25.06 9.55
C ASP A 185 29.37 26.12 10.37
N VAL A 186 28.51 26.89 9.71
CA VAL A 186 27.31 27.41 10.34
C VAL A 186 26.29 26.27 10.36
N ALA A 187 26.58 25.29 11.22
CA ALA A 187 25.62 24.28 11.62
C ALA A 187 24.57 24.93 12.54
N GLU A 188 23.73 25.79 11.98
CA GLU A 188 22.39 25.90 12.56
C GLU A 188 21.60 24.67 12.11
N PRO A 189 20.96 23.94 13.04
CA PRO A 189 20.16 22.79 12.68
C PRO A 189 18.89 23.28 12.01
N TYR A 190 18.94 23.49 10.69
CA TYR A 190 17.78 23.40 9.82
C TYR A 190 17.34 21.92 9.72
N MET A 191 17.18 21.29 10.89
CA MET A 191 16.67 19.95 11.09
C MET A 191 15.15 20.04 11.23
N ALA A 192 14.51 20.57 10.19
CA ALA A 192 13.14 20.16 9.89
C ALA A 192 13.29 19.13 8.78
N ALA A 193 13.41 17.86 9.17
CA ALA A 193 13.07 16.77 8.29
C ALA A 193 11.66 17.07 7.79
N ALA A 194 11.53 17.59 6.57
CA ALA A 194 10.24 17.74 5.95
C ALA A 194 9.72 16.31 5.81
N GLU A 195 8.80 15.92 6.69
CA GLU A 195 8.14 14.63 6.63
C GLU A 195 7.70 14.45 5.18
N ALA A 196 8.24 13.42 4.53
CA ALA A 196 7.76 13.02 3.22
C ALA A 196 6.24 12.81 3.38
N PRO A 197 5.39 13.49 2.57
CA PRO A 197 3.96 13.27 2.65
C PRO A 197 3.69 11.77 2.53
N THR A 198 2.89 11.21 3.43
CA THR A 198 2.50 9.81 3.37
C THR A 198 1.62 9.61 2.13
N THR A 199 2.23 9.31 0.99
CA THR A 199 1.52 8.81 -0.18
C THR A 199 1.23 7.33 0.10
N GLY A 200 0.10 7.04 0.75
CA GLY A 200 -0.16 5.67 1.17
C GLY A 200 -1.48 5.40 1.87
N VAL A 201 -1.68 4.11 2.17
CA VAL A 201 -2.83 3.57 2.89
C VAL A 201 -2.78 4.02 4.34
N THR A 202 -3.75 4.81 4.79
CA THR A 202 -3.81 5.27 6.19
C THR A 202 -5.06 4.74 6.87
N LEU A 203 -5.01 4.60 8.20
CA LEU A 203 -6.19 4.26 8.99
C LEU A 203 -7.33 5.27 8.78
N ARG A 204 -7.01 6.56 8.62
CA ARG A 204 -8.01 7.61 8.41
C ARG A 204 -8.74 7.45 7.07
N SER A 205 -8.02 7.06 6.02
CA SER A 205 -8.60 6.89 4.68
C SER A 205 -9.31 5.55 4.51
N GLU A 206 -8.91 4.52 5.26
CA GLU A 206 -9.35 3.13 5.05
C GLU A 206 -9.96 2.46 6.31
N TRP A 207 -10.52 3.24 7.25
CA TRP A 207 -11.09 2.71 8.50
C TRP A 207 -12.22 1.69 8.26
N THR A 208 -12.98 1.86 7.17
CA THR A 208 -14.05 0.92 6.80
C THR A 208 -13.50 -0.43 6.38
N LEU A 209 -12.37 -0.48 5.67
CA LEU A 209 -11.67 -1.72 5.31
C LEU A 209 -11.10 -2.45 6.53
N MET A 210 -10.60 -1.69 7.52
CA MET A 210 -10.20 -2.28 8.80
C MET A 210 -11.38 -2.98 9.48
N LEU A 211 -12.53 -2.31 9.61
CA LEU A 211 -13.70 -2.91 10.24
C LEU A 211 -14.26 -4.09 9.44
N PHE A 212 -14.34 -3.97 8.12
CA PHE A 212 -14.74 -5.05 7.23
C PHE A 212 -13.90 -6.32 7.45
N THR A 213 -12.58 -6.19 7.49
CA THR A 213 -11.67 -7.34 7.65
C THR A 213 -11.73 -7.96 9.05
N VAL A 214 -11.87 -7.16 10.12
CA VAL A 214 -12.02 -7.67 11.50
C VAL A 214 -13.36 -8.37 11.68
N LEU A 215 -14.46 -7.76 11.21
CA LEU A 215 -15.80 -8.36 11.31
C LEU A 215 -15.91 -9.60 10.42
N GLY A 216 -15.38 -9.56 9.20
CA GLY A 216 -15.32 -10.72 8.31
C GLY A 216 -14.60 -11.90 8.94
N ALA A 217 -13.43 -11.68 9.54
CA ALA A 217 -12.69 -12.72 10.25
C ALA A 217 -13.47 -13.29 11.44
N ALA A 218 -14.15 -12.45 12.22
CA ALA A 218 -15.00 -12.90 13.32
C ALA A 218 -16.19 -13.73 12.83
N LEU A 219 -16.87 -13.30 11.76
CA LEU A 219 -18.00 -14.03 11.20
C LEU A 219 -17.59 -15.40 10.63
N VAL A 220 -16.49 -15.47 9.87
CA VAL A 220 -15.89 -16.74 9.41
C VAL A 220 -15.59 -17.65 10.60
N ALA A 221 -14.99 -17.10 11.65
CA ALA A 221 -14.64 -17.85 12.84
C ALA A 221 -15.85 -18.39 13.61
N THR A 222 -16.94 -17.61 13.73
CA THR A 222 -18.18 -18.07 14.38
C THR A 222 -18.81 -19.23 13.62
N VAL A 223 -18.88 -19.16 12.28
CA VAL A 223 -19.42 -20.23 11.43
C VAL A 223 -18.56 -21.48 11.54
N ALA A 224 -17.23 -21.35 11.45
CA ALA A 224 -16.32 -22.47 11.62
C ALA A 224 -16.44 -23.12 13.02
N ALA A 225 -16.62 -22.34 14.07
CA ALA A 225 -16.81 -22.85 15.43
C ALA A 225 -18.16 -23.58 15.63
N THR A 226 -19.19 -23.26 14.84
CA THR A 226 -20.46 -24.01 14.89
C THR A 226 -20.32 -25.46 14.44
N LEU A 227 -19.38 -25.77 13.54
CA LEU A 227 -19.13 -27.15 13.07
C LEU A 227 -18.63 -28.06 14.20
N ALA A 228 -17.93 -27.49 15.18
CA ALA A 228 -17.48 -28.20 16.37
C ALA A 228 -18.57 -28.28 17.45
N SER A 229 -19.80 -27.80 17.18
CA SER A 229 -20.88 -27.62 18.17
C SER A 229 -20.46 -26.79 19.40
N ALA A 230 -19.39 -26.02 19.27
CA ALA A 230 -18.77 -25.29 20.38
C ALA A 230 -19.36 -23.87 20.54
N PHE A 231 -20.01 -23.36 19.48
CA PHE A 231 -20.59 -22.03 19.43
C PHE A 231 -21.91 -22.06 18.65
N SER A 232 -22.85 -21.19 19.02
CA SER A 232 -24.09 -20.99 18.25
C SER A 232 -24.32 -19.49 18.05
N ILE A 233 -24.69 -19.12 16.82
CA ILE A 233 -25.08 -17.77 16.46
C ILE A 233 -26.50 -17.81 15.92
N ARG A 234 -27.34 -16.86 16.34
CA ARG A 234 -28.69 -16.75 15.81
C ARG A 234 -28.61 -16.37 14.32
N PRO A 235 -29.35 -17.05 13.41
CA PRO A 235 -29.26 -16.79 11.97
C PRO A 235 -29.51 -15.32 11.59
N ILE A 236 -30.45 -14.65 12.26
CA ILE A 236 -30.75 -13.23 12.06
C ILE A 236 -29.54 -12.36 12.43
N VAL A 237 -28.92 -12.60 13.59
CA VAL A 237 -27.73 -11.85 14.04
C VAL A 237 -26.56 -12.02 13.06
N PHE A 238 -26.34 -13.23 12.55
CA PHE A 238 -25.33 -13.46 11.52
C PHE A 238 -25.65 -12.69 10.23
N THR A 239 -26.90 -12.77 9.77
CA THR A 239 -27.34 -12.14 8.52
C THR A 239 -27.19 -10.62 8.59
N ASP A 240 -27.63 -10.00 9.69
CA ASP A 240 -27.50 -8.55 9.91
C ASP A 240 -26.02 -8.13 9.95
N ALA A 241 -25.19 -8.88 10.68
CA ALA A 241 -23.76 -8.60 10.75
C ALA A 241 -23.07 -8.78 9.39
N ALA A 242 -23.47 -9.77 8.59
CA ALA A 242 -22.96 -10.00 7.24
C ALA A 242 -23.31 -8.84 6.30
N VAL A 243 -24.55 -8.33 6.36
CA VAL A 243 -24.98 -7.16 5.57
C VAL A 243 -24.18 -5.91 5.96
N VAL A 244 -24.02 -5.64 7.26
CA VAL A 244 -23.19 -4.53 7.75
C VAL A 244 -21.75 -4.67 7.27
N THR A 245 -21.19 -5.88 7.36
CA THR A 245 -19.82 -6.16 6.92
C THR A 245 -19.66 -5.88 5.42
N MET A 246 -20.56 -6.38 4.58
CA MET A 246 -20.55 -6.10 3.13
C MET A 246 -20.71 -4.60 2.80
N ALA A 247 -21.55 -3.89 3.55
CA ALA A 247 -21.71 -2.44 3.38
C ALA A 247 -20.41 -1.68 3.70
N LEU A 248 -19.74 -2.02 4.79
CA LEU A 248 -18.44 -1.45 5.16
C LEU A 248 -17.39 -1.66 4.07
N GLY A 249 -17.36 -2.85 3.46
CA GLY A 249 -16.48 -3.16 2.33
C GLY A 249 -16.76 -2.34 1.06
N SER A 250 -17.89 -1.62 0.97
CA SER A 250 -18.25 -0.82 -0.21
C SER A 250 -18.06 0.69 -0.01
N PHE A 251 -18.07 1.19 1.22
CA PHE A 251 -18.05 2.64 1.49
C PHE A 251 -16.73 3.35 1.20
N HIS A 252 -15.64 2.61 1.02
CA HIS A 252 -14.36 3.18 0.61
C HIS A 252 -14.28 3.46 -0.91
N LEU A 253 -15.26 2.97 -1.70
CA LEU A 253 -15.30 3.15 -3.14
C LEU A 253 -15.72 4.56 -3.52
N GLY A 254 -15.04 5.16 -4.50
CA GLY A 254 -15.45 6.45 -5.06
C GLY A 254 -16.78 6.40 -5.84
N LYS A 255 -17.14 5.25 -6.42
CA LYS A 255 -18.41 5.00 -7.11
C LYS A 255 -19.07 3.71 -6.62
N VAL A 256 -19.82 3.80 -5.52
CA VAL A 256 -20.53 2.65 -4.93
C VAL A 256 -21.50 1.99 -5.92
N SER A 257 -22.15 2.77 -6.79
CA SER A 257 -23.04 2.23 -7.85
C SER A 257 -22.34 1.30 -8.85
N ARG A 258 -21.00 1.34 -8.91
CA ARG A 258 -20.17 0.49 -9.78
C ARG A 258 -19.50 -0.66 -9.01
N ALA A 259 -19.83 -0.87 -7.73
CA ALA A 259 -19.23 -1.90 -6.89
C ALA A 259 -19.33 -3.32 -7.49
N TYR A 260 -20.41 -3.61 -8.22
CA TYR A 260 -20.60 -4.89 -8.92
C TYR A 260 -19.45 -5.23 -9.88
N ARG A 261 -18.70 -4.23 -10.38
CA ARG A 261 -17.56 -4.46 -11.27
C ARG A 261 -16.38 -5.12 -10.55
N ALA A 262 -16.36 -5.13 -9.21
CA ALA A 262 -15.26 -5.69 -8.45
C ALA A 262 -15.08 -7.21 -8.65
N ILE A 263 -16.09 -7.92 -9.16
CA ILE A 263 -16.03 -9.38 -9.42
C ILE A 263 -15.52 -9.74 -10.82
N LEU A 264 -15.18 -8.75 -11.68
CA LEU A 264 -14.88 -9.03 -13.08
C LEU A 264 -13.48 -9.65 -13.29
N ASN A 265 -12.51 -9.36 -12.42
CA ASN A 265 -11.12 -9.80 -12.57
C ASN A 265 -10.68 -10.87 -11.55
N VAL A 266 -11.45 -11.94 -11.35
CA VAL A 266 -11.11 -13.01 -10.38
C VAL A 266 -9.78 -13.70 -10.68
N ARG A 267 -9.40 -13.78 -11.96
CA ARG A 267 -8.14 -14.41 -12.38
C ARG A 267 -6.92 -13.54 -12.09
N GLY A 268 -6.99 -12.23 -12.29
CA GLY A 268 -5.84 -11.32 -12.13
C GLY A 268 -5.77 -10.61 -10.77
N SER A 269 -6.92 -10.26 -10.17
CA SER A 269 -6.97 -9.40 -8.98
C SER A 269 -7.32 -10.17 -7.71
N TRP A 270 -6.47 -10.06 -6.68
CA TRP A 270 -6.76 -10.59 -5.34
C TRP A 270 -7.99 -9.95 -4.71
N MET A 271 -8.24 -8.66 -4.99
CA MET A 271 -9.44 -7.97 -4.53
C MET A 271 -10.71 -8.59 -5.12
N SER A 272 -10.69 -8.99 -6.40
CA SER A 272 -11.83 -9.71 -7.00
C SER A 272 -12.06 -11.08 -6.35
N ARG A 273 -10.98 -11.81 -6.02
CA ARG A 273 -11.07 -13.10 -5.32
C ARG A 273 -11.65 -12.94 -3.91
N GLU A 274 -11.22 -11.91 -3.18
CA GLU A 274 -11.75 -11.56 -1.87
C GLU A 274 -13.26 -11.27 -1.94
N VAL A 275 -13.69 -10.37 -2.83
CA VAL A 275 -15.11 -10.00 -2.95
C VAL A 275 -15.97 -11.22 -3.28
N VAL A 276 -15.55 -12.06 -4.23
CA VAL A 276 -16.29 -13.27 -4.61
C VAL A 276 -16.32 -14.29 -3.47
N ALA A 277 -15.18 -14.57 -2.85
CA ALA A 277 -15.10 -15.55 -1.76
C ALA A 277 -15.89 -15.08 -0.53
N MET A 278 -15.76 -13.82 -0.12
CA MET A 278 -16.47 -13.28 1.04
C MET A 278 -17.98 -13.20 0.81
N SER A 279 -18.42 -12.77 -0.38
CA SER A 279 -19.85 -12.77 -0.74
C SER A 279 -20.43 -14.18 -0.76
N SER A 280 -19.70 -15.14 -1.35
CA SER A 280 -20.11 -16.55 -1.39
C SER A 280 -20.15 -17.15 0.01
N PHE A 281 -19.19 -16.83 0.87
CA PHE A 281 -19.17 -17.22 2.27
C PHE A 281 -20.43 -16.74 3.00
N PHE A 282 -20.78 -15.45 2.91
CA PHE A 282 -21.95 -14.93 3.61
C PHE A 282 -23.26 -15.60 3.17
N VAL A 283 -23.42 -15.85 1.87
CA VAL A 283 -24.59 -16.57 1.34
C VAL A 283 -24.62 -18.01 1.86
N LEU A 284 -23.54 -18.77 1.69
CA LEU A 284 -23.46 -20.18 2.12
C LEU A 284 -23.67 -20.33 3.63
N ALA A 285 -23.05 -19.45 4.42
CA ALA A 285 -23.18 -19.45 5.87
C ALA A 285 -24.59 -19.07 6.31
N ALA A 286 -25.24 -18.08 5.67
CA ALA A 286 -26.63 -17.75 5.96
C ALA A 286 -27.53 -18.96 5.67
N VAL A 287 -27.42 -19.58 4.49
CA VAL A 287 -28.20 -20.78 4.14
C VAL A 287 -27.97 -21.91 5.15
N TYR A 288 -26.72 -22.18 5.52
CA TYR A 288 -26.37 -23.18 6.53
C TYR A 288 -27.01 -22.91 7.90
N LEU A 289 -26.99 -21.67 8.36
CA LEU A 289 -27.56 -21.31 9.66
C LEU A 289 -29.09 -21.33 9.65
N TRP A 290 -29.73 -20.87 8.56
CA TRP A 290 -31.19 -20.82 8.43
C TRP A 290 -31.85 -22.18 8.21
N LEU A 291 -31.18 -23.11 7.51
CA LEU A 291 -31.65 -24.50 7.37
C LEU A 291 -31.45 -25.34 8.63
N GLY A 292 -30.81 -24.76 9.65
CA GLY A 292 -30.32 -25.45 10.83
C GLY A 292 -28.97 -26.13 10.54
N PRO A 293 -28.03 -26.12 11.50
CA PRO A 293 -26.67 -26.64 11.34
C PRO A 293 -26.59 -28.18 11.27
N GLY A 294 -27.60 -28.84 10.70
CA GLY A 294 -27.67 -30.29 10.53
C GLY A 294 -26.90 -30.83 9.32
N ASN A 295 -26.46 -29.95 8.40
CA ASN A 295 -25.64 -30.33 7.24
C ASN A 295 -24.18 -29.88 7.43
N PRO A 296 -23.30 -30.73 8.00
CA PRO A 296 -21.91 -30.37 8.26
C PRO A 296 -21.11 -30.13 6.98
N ALA A 297 -21.48 -30.75 5.85
CA ALA A 297 -20.81 -30.52 4.56
C ALA A 297 -21.03 -29.09 4.06
N LEU A 298 -22.25 -28.56 4.18
CA LEU A 298 -22.54 -27.17 3.82
C LEU A 298 -21.82 -26.18 4.75
N GLY A 299 -21.79 -26.45 6.06
CA GLY A 299 -21.04 -25.63 7.00
C GLY A 299 -19.52 -25.65 6.73
N ALA A 300 -18.96 -26.82 6.39
CA ALA A 300 -17.56 -26.96 6.02
C ALA A 300 -17.21 -26.23 4.72
N ALA A 301 -18.10 -26.31 3.72
CA ALA A 301 -17.97 -25.56 2.47
C ALA A 301 -18.00 -24.04 2.73
N ALA A 302 -18.95 -23.57 3.56
CA ALA A 302 -19.01 -22.17 3.96
C ALA A 302 -17.71 -21.74 4.66
N ALA A 303 -17.26 -22.47 5.69
CA ALA A 303 -16.04 -22.16 6.41
C ALA A 303 -14.81 -22.13 5.50
N LEU A 304 -14.65 -23.12 4.60
CA LEU A 304 -13.55 -23.17 3.64
C LEU A 304 -13.54 -21.94 2.73
N VAL A 305 -14.69 -21.58 2.14
CA VAL A 305 -14.82 -20.39 1.30
C VAL A 305 -14.54 -19.12 2.10
N GLY A 306 -14.98 -19.06 3.35
CA GLY A 306 -14.67 -17.98 4.28
C GLY A 306 -13.18 -17.79 4.50
N PHE A 307 -12.45 -18.87 4.81
CA PHE A 307 -10.99 -18.82 4.99
C PHE A 307 -10.24 -18.47 3.70
N LEU A 308 -10.71 -18.92 2.53
CA LEU A 308 -10.18 -18.47 1.23
C LEU A 308 -10.41 -16.97 1.01
N GLY A 309 -11.53 -16.42 1.49
CA GLY A 309 -11.80 -14.99 1.54
C GLY A 309 -10.81 -14.24 2.42
N LEU A 310 -10.55 -14.72 3.63
CA LEU A 310 -9.55 -14.11 4.54
C LEU A 310 -8.12 -14.18 3.97
N LEU A 311 -7.75 -15.30 3.33
CA LEU A 311 -6.48 -15.42 2.62
C LEU A 311 -6.39 -14.40 1.49
N SER A 312 -7.45 -14.25 0.69
CA SER A 312 -7.49 -13.28 -0.41
C SER A 312 -7.36 -11.84 0.11
N ALA A 313 -8.01 -11.52 1.23
CA ALA A 313 -7.89 -10.23 1.90
C ALA A 313 -6.45 -9.92 2.33
N ASP A 314 -5.70 -10.91 2.84
CA ASP A 314 -4.29 -10.74 3.16
C ASP A 314 -3.45 -10.45 1.91
N GLN A 315 -3.73 -11.13 0.80
CA GLN A 315 -3.02 -10.92 -0.46
C GLN A 315 -3.31 -9.55 -1.11
N VAL A 316 -4.44 -8.91 -0.79
CA VAL A 316 -4.70 -7.53 -1.24
C VAL A 316 -3.62 -6.58 -0.75
N TYR A 317 -3.17 -6.71 0.51
CA TYR A 317 -2.09 -5.89 1.07
C TYR A 317 -0.70 -6.34 0.62
N GLY A 318 -0.55 -7.56 0.07
CA GLY A 318 0.71 -8.05 -0.49
C GLY A 318 1.22 -7.15 -1.63
N VAL A 319 0.32 -6.51 -2.36
CA VAL A 319 0.63 -5.58 -3.45
C VAL A 319 1.41 -4.35 -3.00
N LEU A 320 1.26 -3.92 -1.74
CA LEU A 320 1.99 -2.76 -1.19
C LEU A 320 3.47 -3.04 -0.92
N LYS A 321 3.90 -4.31 -0.97
CA LYS A 321 5.20 -4.77 -0.49
C LYS A 321 5.94 -5.56 -1.59
N ALA A 322 5.88 -5.08 -2.83
CA ALA A 322 6.53 -5.71 -3.99
C ALA A 322 8.02 -6.05 -3.77
N SER A 323 8.73 -5.33 -2.88
CA SER A 323 10.11 -5.60 -2.48
C SER A 323 10.30 -6.60 -1.33
N ARG A 324 9.24 -7.01 -0.61
CA ARG A 324 9.29 -7.97 0.51
C ARG A 324 8.17 -9.03 0.43
N PRO A 325 8.25 -9.98 -0.52
CA PRO A 325 7.17 -10.90 -0.87
C PRO A 325 6.81 -11.98 0.19
N ALA A 326 7.37 -11.96 1.41
CA ALA A 326 7.19 -13.02 2.41
C ALA A 326 6.68 -12.54 3.78
N TYR A 327 6.02 -11.37 3.87
CA TYR A 327 5.72 -10.78 5.16
C TYR A 327 4.47 -11.36 5.84
N LYS A 328 4.63 -12.42 6.63
CA LYS A 328 3.65 -12.80 7.65
C LYS A 328 3.68 -11.75 8.76
N HIS A 329 2.53 -11.22 9.14
CA HIS A 329 2.42 -10.25 10.23
C HIS A 329 1.25 -10.59 11.15
N SER A 330 1.33 -10.12 12.40
CA SER A 330 0.33 -10.38 13.43
C SER A 330 -1.08 -9.90 13.03
N ALA A 331 -1.17 -8.79 12.29
CA ALA A 331 -2.43 -8.24 11.79
C ALA A 331 -2.98 -8.97 10.55
N GLY A 332 -2.48 -10.15 10.14
CA GLY A 332 -3.04 -10.90 9.02
C GLY A 332 -4.48 -11.36 9.31
N VAL A 333 -5.41 -11.10 8.39
CA VAL A 333 -6.83 -11.50 8.47
C VAL A 333 -6.97 -13.02 8.62
N LEU A 334 -6.20 -13.81 7.88
CA LEU A 334 -6.25 -15.27 7.96
C LEU A 334 -5.85 -15.76 9.36
N TRP A 335 -4.75 -15.22 9.90
CA TRP A 335 -4.29 -15.54 11.26
C TRP A 335 -5.29 -15.11 12.32
N THR A 336 -5.92 -13.93 12.16
CA THR A 336 -7.03 -13.51 13.03
C THR A 336 -8.20 -14.48 12.95
N GLY A 337 -8.62 -14.91 11.76
CA GLY A 337 -9.70 -15.89 11.60
C GLY A 337 -9.41 -17.24 12.27
N LEU A 338 -8.20 -17.77 12.08
CA LEU A 338 -7.77 -19.03 12.73
C LEU A 338 -7.74 -18.91 14.25
N PHE A 339 -7.18 -17.81 14.76
CA PHE A 339 -7.12 -17.53 16.19
C PHE A 339 -8.53 -17.40 16.80
N LEU A 340 -9.40 -16.58 16.19
CA LEU A 340 -10.78 -16.40 16.65
C LEU A 340 -11.57 -17.71 16.57
N THR A 341 -11.34 -18.55 15.57
CA THR A 341 -12.02 -19.86 15.47
C THR A 341 -11.65 -20.73 16.65
N ALA A 342 -10.37 -20.78 17.02
CA ALA A 342 -9.93 -21.55 18.16
C ALA A 342 -10.45 -20.98 19.50
N VAL A 343 -10.50 -19.65 19.63
CA VAL A 343 -11.11 -18.98 20.80
C VAL A 343 -12.61 -19.30 20.90
N PHE A 344 -13.36 -19.16 19.81
CA PHE A 344 -14.79 -19.50 19.79
C PHE A 344 -15.04 -20.99 19.96
N ALA A 345 -14.13 -21.86 19.54
CA ALA A 345 -14.24 -23.30 19.76
C ALA A 345 -13.87 -23.73 21.19
N GLY A 346 -13.30 -22.83 22.01
CA GLY A 346 -12.74 -23.21 23.31
C GLY A 346 -11.59 -24.22 23.18
N SER A 347 -10.84 -24.16 22.08
CA SER A 347 -9.79 -25.12 21.78
C SER A 347 -8.43 -24.66 22.31
N TRP A 348 -7.58 -25.59 22.71
CA TRP A 348 -6.19 -25.32 23.06
C TRP A 348 -5.39 -24.70 21.90
N PHE A 349 -5.83 -24.87 20.64
CA PHE A 349 -5.27 -24.19 19.48
C PHE A 349 -5.31 -22.65 19.62
N ALA A 350 -6.14 -22.09 20.50
CA ALA A 350 -6.17 -20.65 20.79
C ALA A 350 -4.81 -20.19 21.34
N ALA A 351 -4.17 -21.01 22.19
CA ALA A 351 -2.83 -20.71 22.68
C ALA A 351 -1.80 -20.76 21.54
N LEU A 352 -1.85 -21.78 20.68
CA LEU A 352 -0.94 -21.91 19.53
C LEU A 352 -0.99 -20.69 18.60
N PHE A 353 -2.20 -20.33 18.14
CA PHE A 353 -2.36 -19.18 17.24
C PHE A 353 -2.12 -17.85 17.96
N GLY A 354 -2.48 -17.74 19.24
CA GLY A 354 -2.20 -16.57 20.08
C GLY A 354 -0.70 -16.32 20.23
N PHE A 355 0.07 -17.30 20.67
CA PHE A 355 1.54 -17.18 20.78
C PHE A 355 2.19 -16.94 19.42
N GLY A 356 1.72 -17.58 18.35
CA GLY A 356 2.17 -17.30 16.99
C GLY A 356 1.96 -15.84 16.59
N LYS A 357 0.78 -15.27 16.88
CA LYS A 357 0.49 -13.86 16.62
C LYS A 357 1.32 -12.93 17.51
N LEU A 358 1.56 -13.26 18.77
CA LEU A 358 2.44 -12.48 19.66
C LEU A 358 3.88 -12.47 19.12
N ALA A 359 4.40 -13.62 18.66
CA ALA A 359 5.72 -13.70 18.06
C ALA A 359 5.82 -12.84 16.79
N LEU A 360 4.86 -12.95 15.87
CA LEU A 360 4.78 -12.11 14.67
C LEU A 360 4.63 -10.62 15.00
N TYR A 361 3.96 -10.29 16.09
CA TYR A 361 3.80 -8.91 16.54
C TYR A 361 5.11 -8.34 17.06
N VAL A 362 5.83 -9.09 17.90
CA VAL A 362 7.17 -8.72 18.39
C VAL A 362 8.13 -8.55 17.22
N GLN A 363 8.16 -9.50 16.28
CA GLN A 363 8.98 -9.42 15.07
C GLN A 363 8.67 -8.15 14.26
N ARG A 364 7.37 -7.84 14.06
CA ARG A 364 6.98 -6.63 13.34
C ARG A 364 7.47 -5.36 14.03
N LYS A 365 7.39 -5.31 15.36
CA LYS A 365 7.84 -4.15 16.14
C LYS A 365 9.36 -4.01 16.16
N THR A 366 10.11 -5.11 16.21
CA THR A 366 11.57 -5.05 16.11
C THR A 366 12.01 -4.52 14.76
N GLU A 367 11.47 -5.08 13.67
CA GLU A 367 11.77 -4.61 12.31
C GLU A 367 11.36 -3.14 12.09
N PHE A 368 10.23 -2.73 12.66
CA PHE A 368 9.80 -1.33 12.61
C PHE A 368 10.77 -0.41 13.38
N SER A 369 11.22 -0.83 14.56
CA SER A 369 12.20 -0.08 15.35
C SER A 369 13.55 0.04 14.64
N ASP A 370 13.96 -0.99 13.88
CA ASP A 370 15.21 -0.99 13.11
C ASP A 370 15.21 0.07 11.99
N THR A 371 14.02 0.55 11.57
CA THR A 371 13.90 1.70 10.64
C THR A 371 14.22 3.05 11.30
N GLY A 372 14.55 3.09 12.59
CA GLY A 372 14.84 4.32 13.33
C GLY A 372 13.59 5.11 13.73
N ARG A 373 12.39 4.57 13.50
CA ARG A 373 11.12 5.20 13.83
C ARG A 373 10.67 4.87 15.26
N PRO A 374 10.08 5.83 15.99
CA PRO A 374 9.63 5.59 17.36
C PRO A 374 8.40 4.66 17.38
N VAL A 375 8.53 3.53 18.08
CA VAL A 375 7.40 2.67 18.42
C VAL A 375 6.50 3.39 19.42
N ARG A 376 5.17 3.27 19.27
CA ARG A 376 4.19 3.83 20.23
C ARG A 376 4.03 2.87 21.43
N PRO A 377 4.58 3.18 22.62
CA PRO A 377 4.63 2.21 23.70
C PRO A 377 3.25 1.92 24.30
N TRP A 378 2.40 2.93 24.42
CA TRP A 378 1.08 2.79 25.05
C TRP A 378 0.10 1.92 24.24
N THR A 379 0.05 2.12 22.92
CA THR A 379 -0.78 1.28 22.04
C THR A 379 -0.23 -0.14 21.98
N SER A 380 1.10 -0.29 22.04
CA SER A 380 1.74 -1.59 22.06
C SER A 380 1.47 -2.36 23.35
N LEU A 381 1.50 -1.68 24.49
CA LEU A 381 1.12 -2.24 25.79
C LEU A 381 -0.35 -2.65 25.79
N ALA A 382 -1.24 -1.80 25.26
CA ALA A 382 -2.67 -2.12 25.16
C ALA A 382 -2.91 -3.35 24.27
N ARG A 383 -2.22 -3.47 23.14
CA ARG A 383 -2.28 -4.65 22.26
C ARG A 383 -1.88 -5.94 22.99
N VAL A 384 -0.80 -5.90 23.78
CA VAL A 384 -0.33 -7.05 24.55
C VAL A 384 -1.30 -7.39 25.68
N ALA A 385 -1.81 -6.37 26.39
CA ALA A 385 -2.74 -6.53 27.49
C ALA A 385 -4.07 -7.16 27.03
N PHE A 386 -4.77 -6.52 26.08
CA PHE A 386 -6.08 -6.98 25.62
C PHE A 386 -6.00 -8.20 24.70
N GLY A 387 -4.95 -8.31 23.90
CA GLY A 387 -4.83 -9.42 22.97
C GLY A 387 -4.28 -10.72 23.54
N PHE A 388 -3.54 -10.67 24.67
CA PHE A 388 -2.88 -11.85 25.21
C PHE A 388 -2.98 -11.96 26.74
N ALA A 389 -2.53 -10.96 27.50
CA ALA A 389 -2.43 -11.08 28.96
C ALA A 389 -3.80 -11.25 29.66
N ILE A 390 -4.77 -10.39 29.32
CA ILE A 390 -6.13 -10.45 29.88
C ILE A 390 -6.85 -11.73 29.41
N PRO A 391 -6.86 -12.10 28.11
CA PRO A 391 -7.45 -13.37 27.67
C PRO A 391 -6.89 -14.60 28.39
N VAL A 392 -5.57 -14.68 28.59
CA VAL A 392 -4.93 -15.78 29.32
C VAL A 392 -5.37 -15.81 30.78
N ALA A 393 -5.41 -14.65 31.45
CA ALA A 393 -5.86 -14.57 32.84
C ALA A 393 -7.34 -15.01 32.99
N LEU A 394 -8.21 -14.56 32.10
CA LEU A 394 -9.63 -14.94 32.07
C LEU A 394 -9.80 -16.44 31.80
N TRP A 395 -9.03 -16.99 30.84
CA TRP A 395 -9.02 -18.41 30.52
C TRP A 395 -8.58 -19.30 31.68
N LEU A 396 -7.56 -18.88 32.44
CA LEU A 396 -7.06 -19.62 33.60
C LEU A 396 -7.97 -19.52 34.83
N ALA A 397 -8.71 -18.41 34.97
CA ALA A 397 -9.58 -18.18 36.13
C ALA A 397 -10.90 -18.96 36.04
N ASP A 398 -11.68 -18.75 34.98
CA ASP A 398 -12.94 -19.46 34.71
C ASP A 398 -13.30 -19.29 33.23
N PRO A 399 -12.88 -20.22 32.35
CA PRO A 399 -13.09 -20.08 30.92
C PRO A 399 -14.57 -20.17 30.50
N ALA A 400 -15.46 -20.75 31.33
CA ALA A 400 -16.88 -20.82 31.03
C ALA A 400 -17.61 -19.53 31.42
N GLY A 401 -17.38 -19.02 32.64
CA GLY A 401 -18.02 -17.80 33.14
C GLY A 401 -17.48 -16.50 32.55
N THR A 402 -16.22 -16.49 32.08
CA THR A 402 -15.58 -15.28 31.52
C THR A 402 -15.55 -15.22 29.99
N ARG A 403 -16.16 -16.18 29.29
CA ARG A 403 -16.05 -16.34 27.84
C ARG A 403 -16.39 -15.08 27.04
N ALA A 404 -17.42 -14.33 27.45
CA ALA A 404 -17.79 -13.08 26.79
C ALA A 404 -16.73 -11.98 26.95
N LEU A 405 -16.17 -11.84 28.16
CA LEU A 405 -15.09 -10.89 28.45
C LEU A 405 -13.81 -11.27 27.72
N LEU A 406 -13.52 -12.57 27.63
CA LEU A 406 -12.37 -13.09 26.89
C LEU A 406 -12.47 -12.73 25.40
N VAL A 407 -13.61 -13.02 24.77
CA VAL A 407 -13.86 -12.67 23.37
C VAL A 407 -13.76 -11.16 23.15
N ALA A 408 -14.38 -10.35 24.01
CA ALA A 408 -14.32 -8.89 23.91
C ALA A 408 -12.88 -8.36 24.00
N SER A 409 -12.09 -8.89 24.93
CA SER A 409 -10.68 -8.53 25.11
C SER A 409 -9.86 -8.88 23.87
N VAL A 410 -10.00 -10.11 23.36
CA VAL A 410 -9.34 -10.55 22.12
C VAL A 410 -9.70 -9.66 20.94
N MET A 411 -10.99 -9.39 20.73
CA MET A 411 -11.46 -8.53 19.64
C MET A 411 -10.88 -7.11 19.71
N LEU A 412 -10.78 -6.54 20.92
CA LEU A 412 -10.13 -5.25 21.13
C LEU A 412 -8.63 -5.31 20.81
N GLY A 413 -7.95 -6.37 21.24
CA GLY A 413 -6.54 -6.61 20.88
C GLY A 413 -6.32 -6.69 19.36
N GLU A 414 -7.18 -7.40 18.64
CA GLU A 414 -7.11 -7.51 17.18
C GLU A 414 -7.39 -6.18 16.46
N LEU A 415 -8.33 -5.38 16.98
CA LEU A 415 -8.60 -4.05 16.46
C LEU A 415 -7.40 -3.12 16.63
N ILE A 416 -6.76 -3.15 17.80
CA ILE A 416 -5.52 -2.38 18.07
C ILE A 416 -4.41 -2.84 17.12
N ASP A 417 -4.23 -4.16 16.94
CA ASP A 417 -3.20 -4.72 16.04
C ASP A 417 -3.35 -4.19 14.61
N ARG A 418 -4.58 -4.21 14.08
CA ARG A 418 -4.86 -3.68 12.74
C ARG A 418 -4.65 -2.18 12.68
N ALA A 419 -5.14 -1.42 13.66
CA ALA A 419 -4.96 0.03 13.70
C ALA A 419 -3.47 0.42 13.69
N GLU A 420 -2.64 -0.28 14.46
CA GLU A 420 -1.19 -0.09 14.44
C GLU A 420 -0.58 -0.53 13.10
N TYR A 421 -1.02 -1.66 12.54
CA TYR A 421 -0.55 -2.10 11.23
C TYR A 421 -0.76 -1.02 10.17
N TYR A 422 -1.92 -0.36 10.12
CA TYR A 422 -2.15 0.76 9.20
C TYR A 422 -1.29 2.00 9.48
N ALA A 423 -0.86 2.22 10.73
CA ALA A 423 0.05 3.31 11.07
C ALA A 423 1.51 2.99 10.72
N GLU A 424 1.84 1.69 10.66
CA GLU A 424 3.16 1.15 10.34
C GLU A 424 3.30 0.76 8.86
N LEU A 425 2.17 0.69 8.15
CA LEU A 425 2.10 0.35 6.74
C LEU A 425 2.64 1.51 5.93
N GLU A 426 3.85 1.32 5.41
CA GLU A 426 4.46 2.28 4.49
C GLU A 426 4.50 1.68 3.08
N SER A 427 3.85 2.35 2.13
CA SER A 427 4.05 2.10 0.70
C SER A 427 5.47 2.49 0.30
N GLU A 428 6.01 1.76 -0.66
CA GLU A 428 7.21 2.23 -1.37
C GLU A 428 6.79 3.35 -2.33
N SER A 429 7.43 4.50 -2.20
CA SER A 429 7.23 5.63 -3.11
C SER A 429 8.57 6.25 -3.51
N PRO A 430 8.63 6.90 -4.70
CA PRO A 430 9.77 7.69 -5.12
C PRO A 430 10.32 8.61 -4.02
N ARG A 431 9.44 9.42 -3.41
CA ARG A 431 9.82 10.37 -2.35
C ARG A 431 10.44 9.69 -1.14
N ARG A 432 9.90 8.55 -0.75
CA ARG A 432 10.41 7.79 0.39
C ARG A 432 11.79 7.22 0.10
N GLN A 433 12.01 6.64 -1.08
CA GLN A 433 13.32 6.14 -1.49
C GLN A 433 14.36 7.27 -1.54
N MET A 434 13.98 8.46 -2.02
CA MET A 434 14.84 9.65 -1.97
C MET A 434 15.19 10.04 -0.54
N GLY A 435 14.23 9.99 0.38
CA GLY A 435 14.45 10.28 1.80
C GLY A 435 15.42 9.30 2.45
N ILE A 436 15.22 7.99 2.27
CA ILE A 436 16.09 6.94 2.81
C ILE A 436 17.52 7.09 2.27
N ALA A 437 17.67 7.24 0.95
CA ALA A 437 18.99 7.42 0.34
C ALA A 437 19.68 8.72 0.79
N LEU A 438 18.92 9.79 1.03
CA LEU A 438 19.45 11.02 1.59
C LEU A 438 19.98 10.81 3.01
N GLU A 439 19.22 10.14 3.88
CA GLU A 439 19.66 9.83 5.25
C GLU A 439 20.91 8.95 5.28
N GLU A 440 20.98 7.94 4.40
CA GLU A 440 22.16 7.08 4.26
C GLU A 440 23.41 7.88 3.83
N LEU A 441 23.27 8.75 2.82
CA LEU A 441 24.37 9.62 2.37
C LEU A 441 24.81 10.61 3.45
N VAL A 442 23.87 11.20 4.18
CA VAL A 442 24.18 12.13 5.28
C VAL A 442 24.90 11.42 6.42
N ARG A 443 24.49 10.19 6.78
CA ARG A 443 25.20 9.37 7.79
C ARG A 443 26.58 8.92 7.33
N ALA A 444 26.74 8.61 6.05
CA ALA A 444 28.02 8.23 5.46
C ALA A 444 28.97 9.42 5.29
N TYR A 445 28.44 10.65 5.25
CA TYR A 445 29.24 11.86 5.21
C TYR A 445 30.09 11.93 6.49
N PRO A 446 31.42 11.89 6.41
CA PRO A 446 32.25 11.94 7.59
C PRO A 446 31.98 13.28 8.28
N THR A 447 31.47 13.25 9.52
CA THR A 447 31.64 14.38 10.43
C THR A 447 33.14 14.65 10.47
N ALA A 448 33.58 15.71 9.81
CA ALA A 448 34.98 16.12 9.75
C ALA A 448 35.44 16.70 11.10
N ASP A 449 35.11 16.01 12.19
CA ASP A 449 35.29 16.51 13.56
C ASP A 449 35.96 15.47 14.47
N ARG A 450 36.98 14.78 13.93
CA ARG A 450 37.98 14.06 14.74
C ARG A 450 39.43 14.28 14.33
N ARG A 451 39.70 14.95 13.19
CA ARG A 451 41.07 15.27 12.77
C ARG A 451 41.45 16.74 12.94
N LEU A 452 40.48 17.66 12.96
CA LEU A 452 40.75 19.09 13.21
C LEU A 452 40.92 19.43 14.70
N ALA A 453 40.33 18.65 15.62
CA ALA A 453 40.59 18.80 17.06
C ALA A 453 42.00 18.36 17.49
N ALA A 454 42.74 17.65 16.63
CA ALA A 454 44.12 17.21 16.89
C ALA A 454 45.18 18.16 16.29
N SER A 455 44.78 19.16 15.49
CA SER A 455 45.71 20.10 14.83
C SER A 455 45.61 21.54 15.32
N VAL A 456 44.88 21.78 16.42
CA VAL A 456 44.81 23.10 17.11
C VAL A 456 45.37 22.99 18.54
N GLY A 457 46.16 21.95 18.80
CA GLY A 457 46.96 21.80 20.00
C GLY A 457 48.43 21.61 19.63
N ASP A 458 49.05 22.68 19.12
CA ASP A 458 50.49 22.96 19.19
C ASP A 458 50.71 24.48 19.20
#